data_AF-A0A381WDN8-F1
#
_entry.id   AF-A0A381WDN8-F1
#
_cell.length_a   1.000
_cell.length_b   1.000
_cell.length_c   1.000
_cell.angle_alpha   90.00
_cell.angle_beta   90.00
_cell.angle_gamma   90.00
#
_symmetry.space_group_name_H-M   'P 1'
#
loop_
_entity.id
_entity.type
_entity.pdbx_description
1 polymer ?
#
loop_
_entity_poly.entity_id
_entity_poly.type
_entity_poly.pdbx_seq_one_letter_code
_entity_poly.pdbx_strand_id
1 'polypeptide(L)' 'MKKKNYSNEDGQSIGESVEGWKSCSVPPKTKMEGRYCVIEILDVEKHAEDLFHSFAKDTTDYDWTYLH' A
#
# COMPACT_ATOMS: atom_id res chain seq x y z
N MET A 1 3.42 16.48 -32.12
CA MET A 1 3.04 15.08 -31.81
C MET A 1 1.55 15.08 -31.43
N LYS A 2 0.70 14.33 -32.14
CA LYS A 2 -0.75 14.29 -31.82
C LYS A 2 -0.95 13.42 -30.58
N LYS A 3 -1.49 13.99 -29.49
CA LYS A 3 -1.91 13.20 -28.31
C LYS A 3 -3.07 12.32 -28.73
N LYS A 4 -2.93 10.99 -28.61
CA LYS A 4 -4.05 10.07 -28.70
C LYS A 4 -4.85 10.19 -27.40
N ASN A 5 -6.17 10.37 -27.53
CA ASN A 5 -7.08 10.41 -26.39
C ASN A 5 -7.67 9.02 -26.23
N TYR A 6 -7.27 8.30 -25.20
CA TYR A 6 -7.92 7.04 -24.81
C TYR A 6 -8.97 7.36 -23.75
N SER A 7 -10.06 6.62 -23.74
CA SER A 7 -11.08 6.72 -22.69
C SER A 7 -11.46 5.34 -22.17
N ASN A 8 -11.76 5.24 -20.87
CA ASN A 8 -12.36 4.04 -20.29
C ASN A 8 -13.87 3.94 -20.60
N GLU A 9 -14.52 2.89 -20.11
CA GLU A 9 -15.95 2.62 -20.31
C GLU A 9 -16.86 3.71 -19.73
N ASP A 10 -16.35 4.48 -18.75
CA ASP A 10 -17.03 5.62 -18.13
C ASP A 10 -16.75 6.96 -18.84
N GLY A 11 -16.05 6.94 -19.98
CA GLY A 11 -15.71 8.13 -20.76
C GLY A 11 -14.56 8.98 -20.20
N GLN A 12 -13.88 8.51 -19.15
CA GLN A 12 -12.75 9.21 -18.53
C GLN A 12 -11.48 9.03 -19.35
N SER A 13 -10.70 10.09 -19.52
CA SER A 13 -9.44 10.02 -20.27
C SER A 13 -8.40 9.14 -19.57
N ILE A 14 -7.82 8.19 -20.30
CA ILE A 14 -6.78 7.27 -19.84
C ILE A 14 -5.54 7.30 -20.75
N GLY A 15 -4.47 6.63 -20.32
CA GLY A 15 -3.23 6.49 -21.09
C GLY A 15 -3.26 5.35 -22.12
N GLU A 16 -2.14 5.17 -22.79
CA GLU A 16 -1.92 4.05 -23.72
C GLU A 16 -1.96 2.70 -23.00
N SER A 17 -2.45 1.68 -23.69
CA SER A 17 -2.38 0.30 -23.20
C SER A 17 -0.92 -0.14 -23.05
N VAL A 18 -0.57 -0.67 -21.89
CA VAL A 18 0.76 -1.27 -21.67
C VAL A 18 0.76 -2.69 -22.23
N GLU A 19 1.50 -2.91 -23.32
CA GLU A 19 1.60 -4.23 -23.95
C GLU A 19 2.17 -5.27 -22.98
N GLY A 20 1.54 -6.45 -22.92
CA GLY A 20 1.97 -7.53 -22.03
C GLY A 20 1.70 -7.30 -20.53
N TRP A 21 0.93 -6.27 -20.17
CA TRP A 21 0.53 -6.03 -18.79
C TRP A 21 -0.19 -7.24 -18.19
N LYS A 22 0.19 -7.59 -16.96
CA LYS A 22 -0.42 -8.64 -16.14
C LYS A 22 -0.61 -8.13 -14.73
N SER A 23 -1.61 -8.64 -14.03
CA SER A 23 -1.78 -8.36 -12.61
C SER A 23 -0.57 -8.82 -11.81
N CYS A 24 -0.20 -8.04 -10.79
CA CYS A 24 0.78 -8.46 -9.80
C CYS A 24 0.21 -9.62 -8.96
N SER A 25 1.09 -10.53 -8.56
CA SER A 25 0.74 -11.54 -7.56
C SER A 25 0.41 -10.87 -6.23
N VAL A 26 -0.57 -11.43 -5.53
CA VAL A 26 -0.90 -11.00 -4.16
C VAL A 26 0.30 -11.25 -3.22
N PRO A 27 0.53 -10.38 -2.22
CA PRO A 27 1.51 -10.65 -1.17
C PRO A 27 1.18 -11.96 -0.43
N PRO A 28 2.20 -12.71 0.04
CA PRO A 28 1.96 -13.95 0.75
C PRO A 28 1.32 -13.67 2.13
N LYS A 29 0.45 -14.58 2.58
CA LYS A 29 -0.10 -14.55 3.95
C LYS A 29 0.86 -15.19 4.97
N THR A 30 2.15 -14.85 4.86
CA THR A 30 3.22 -15.39 5.70
C THR A 30 4.15 -14.28 6.14
N LYS A 31 4.89 -14.50 7.23
CA LYS A 31 5.94 -13.59 7.70
C LYS A 31 6.95 -13.31 6.58
N MET A 32 7.27 -12.03 6.37
CA MET A 32 8.28 -11.57 5.42
C MET A 32 9.42 -10.90 6.20
N GLU A 33 10.63 -11.46 6.12
CA GLU A 33 11.81 -10.96 6.84
C GLU A 33 12.69 -10.12 5.93
N GLY A 34 12.88 -8.86 6.28
CA GLY A 34 13.83 -7.95 5.63
C GLY A 34 15.07 -7.71 6.47
N ARG A 35 15.94 -6.81 6.00
CA ARG A 35 17.18 -6.46 6.73
C ARG A 35 16.92 -5.70 8.03
N TYR A 36 15.88 -4.87 8.06
CA TYR A 36 15.59 -3.95 9.17
C TYR A 36 14.20 -4.14 9.77
N CYS A 37 13.30 -4.81 9.06
CA CYS A 37 11.92 -4.98 9.48
C CYS A 37 11.42 -6.37 9.14
N VAL A 38 10.38 -6.77 9.86
CA VAL A 38 9.59 -7.96 9.60
C VAL A 38 8.16 -7.50 9.36
N ILE A 39 7.54 -8.04 8.32
CA ILE A 39 6.09 -7.87 8.08
C ILE A 39 5.40 -9.16 8.49
N GLU A 40 4.46 -9.08 9.41
CA GLU A 40 3.62 -10.18 9.86
C GLU A 40 2.15 -9.93 9.48
N ILE A 41 1.36 -11.00 9.42
CA ILE A 41 -0.10 -10.88 9.33
C ILE A 41 -0.60 -10.40 10.69
N LEU A 42 -1.44 -9.37 10.68
CA LEU A 42 -2.01 -8.79 11.90
C LEU A 42 -2.76 -9.87 12.70
N ASP A 43 -2.36 -10.00 13.96
CA ASP A 43 -2.94 -10.86 14.97
C ASP A 43 -3.26 -9.99 16.19
N VAL A 44 -4.53 -9.92 16.57
CA VAL A 44 -5.01 -9.02 17.61
C VAL A 44 -4.39 -9.36 18.97
N GLU A 45 -4.37 -10.64 19.33
CA GLU A 45 -3.87 -11.10 20.63
C GLU A 45 -2.36 -10.89 20.73
N LYS A 46 -1.65 -10.99 19.60
CA LYS A 46 -0.20 -10.81 19.56
C LYS A 46 0.23 -9.35 19.46
N HIS A 47 -0.48 -8.51 18.72
CA HIS A 47 0.04 -7.21 18.27
C HIS A 47 -0.66 -5.99 18.86
N ALA A 48 -1.88 -6.12 19.40
CA ALA A 48 -2.69 -4.95 19.77
C ALA A 48 -2.04 -4.07 20.84
N GLU A 49 -1.44 -4.68 21.88
CA GLU A 49 -0.79 -3.94 22.97
C GLU A 49 0.43 -3.13 22.49
N ASP A 50 1.31 -3.76 21.72
CA ASP A 50 2.51 -3.11 21.17
C ASP A 50 2.17 -1.99 20.19
N LEU A 51 1.16 -2.21 19.33
CA LEU A 51 0.68 -1.19 18.41
C LEU A 51 0.09 -0.01 19.19
N PHE A 52 -0.77 -0.26 20.19
CA PHE A 52 -1.34 0.80 21.02
C PHE A 52 -0.26 1.64 21.70
N HIS A 53 0.70 1.00 22.38
CA HIS A 53 1.78 1.72 23.06
C HIS A 53 2.69 2.50 22.09
N SER A 54 2.76 2.09 20.82
CA SER A 54 3.54 2.80 19.81
C SER A 54 2.81 4.05 19.33
N PHE A 55 1.55 3.94 18.93
CA PHE A 55 0.76 5.04 18.36
C PHE A 55 0.18 6.00 19.41
N ALA A 56 -0.08 5.56 20.64
CA ALA A 56 -0.65 6.42 21.69
C ALA A 56 0.32 7.54 22.16
N LYS A 57 1.58 7.52 21.71
CA LYS A 57 2.59 8.54 22.03
C LYS A 57 2.43 9.80 21.19
N ASP A 58 1.83 9.68 20.01
CA ASP A 58 1.61 10.82 19.15
C ASP A 58 0.40 11.63 19.63
N THR A 59 0.68 12.88 20.00
CA THR A 59 -0.34 13.86 20.40
C THR A 59 -0.55 14.94 19.34
N THR A 60 0.00 14.75 18.14
CA THR A 60 0.12 15.75 17.07
C THR A 60 -0.46 15.29 15.73
N ASP A 61 -1.09 14.12 15.68
CA ASP A 61 -1.66 13.48 14.48
C ASP A 61 -0.64 13.27 13.34
N TYR A 62 0.64 13.16 13.70
CA TYR A 62 1.76 13.00 12.81
C TYR A 62 1.95 11.56 12.29
N ASP A 63 1.54 10.56 13.07
CA ASP A 63 1.71 9.13 12.77
C ASP A 63 1.04 8.71 11.45
N TRP A 64 0.07 9.50 10.97
CA TRP A 64 -0.71 9.23 9.76
C TRP A 64 -0.29 10.07 8.55
N THR A 65 0.83 10.78 8.64
CA THR A 65 1.37 11.55 7.52
C THR A 65 2.11 10.64 6.53
N TYR A 66 1.94 10.88 5.24
CA TYR A 66 2.59 10.07 4.20
C TYR A 66 4.06 10.47 4.05
N LEU A 67 4.98 9.61 4.54
CA LEU A 67 6.45 9.73 4.47
C LEU A 67 6.97 11.12 4.89
N HIS A 68 7.71 11.18 6.00
CA HIS A 68 8.37 12.40 6.47
C HIS A 68 9.23 13.09 5.39
#